data_AF-F3FYX9-F1
#
_entry.id   AF-F3FYX9-F1
#
_cell.length_a   1.000
_cell.length_b   1.000
_cell.length_c   1.000
_cell.angle_alpha   90.00
_cell.angle_beta   90.00
_cell.angle_gamma   90.00
#
_symmetry.space_group_name_H-M   'P 1'
#
loop_
_entity.id
_entity.type
_entity.pdbx_description
1 polymer ?
#
loop_
_entity_poly.entity_id
_entity_poly.type
_entity_poly.pdbx_seq_one_letter_code
_entity_poly.pdbx_strand_id
1 'polypeptide(L)' 'PGDSVPIGRPIANIQMHVLDAQGQLQPMGVAGELHIGGIGVARGYLN' A
#
# COMPACT_ATOMS: atom_id res chain seq x y z
N PRO A 1 -20.78 9.72 5.86
CA PRO A 1 -19.77 8.66 6.09
C PRO A 1 -19.57 7.84 4.81
N GLY A 2 -18.42 8.03 4.15
CA GLY A 2 -17.94 7.14 3.08
C GLY A 2 -18.45 7.40 1.65
N ASP A 3 -18.31 8.61 1.09
CA ASP A 3 -18.52 8.87 -0.34
C ASP A 3 -17.23 8.70 -1.16
N SER A 4 -16.44 7.66 -0.88
CA SER A 4 -15.27 7.32 -1.68
C SER A 4 -15.32 5.89 -2.17
N VAL A 5 -15.20 5.72 -3.49
CA VAL A 5 -15.08 4.41 -4.10
C VAL A 5 -13.70 3.84 -3.73
N PRO A 6 -13.61 2.62 -3.19
CA PRO A 6 -12.33 2.03 -2.84
C PRO A 6 -11.48 1.78 -4.10
N ILE A 7 -10.16 1.95 -3.98
CA ILE A 7 -9.21 1.69 -5.08
C ILE A 7 -9.07 0.20 -5.44
N GLY A 8 -9.71 -0.68 -4.67
CA GLY A 8 -9.77 -2.12 -4.93
C GLY A 8 -8.72 -2.93 -4.17
N ARG A 9 -8.16 -3.94 -4.83
CA ARG A 9 -7.21 -4.91 -4.29
C ARG A 9 -5.96 -4.98 -5.17
N PRO A 10 -4.82 -5.49 -4.66
CA PRO A 10 -3.63 -5.67 -5.47
C PRO A 10 -3.90 -6.55 -6.69
N ILE A 11 -3.28 -6.19 -7.83
CA ILE A 11 -3.17 -7.08 -8.99
C ILE A 11 -2.15 -8.20 -8.70
N ALA A 12 -2.11 -9.22 -9.57
CA ALA A 12 -1.21 -10.36 -9.41
C ALA A 12 0.26 -9.92 -9.20
N ASN A 13 0.96 -10.61 -8.30
CA ASN A 13 2.37 -10.38 -7.95
C ASN A 13 2.70 -8.99 -7.37
N ILE A 14 1.68 -8.21 -6.99
CA ILE A 14 1.82 -6.96 -6.26
C ILE A 14 1.30 -7.16 -4.84
N GLN A 15 2.00 -6.56 -3.88
CA GLN A 15 1.62 -6.55 -2.46
C GLN A 15 1.31 -5.13 -2.03
N MET A 16 0.31 -4.97 -1.17
CA MET A 16 -0.04 -3.69 -0.54
C MET A 16 -0.05 -3.87 0.97
N HIS A 17 0.64 -2.99 1.68
CA HIS A 17 0.70 -2.97 3.14
C HIS A 17 0.32 -1.58 3.64
N VAL A 18 -0.46 -1.52 4.72
CA VAL A 18 -0.75 -0.27 5.43
C VAL A 18 0.12 -0.28 6.68
N LEU A 19 1.05 0.67 6.77
CA LEU A 19 2.07 0.70 7.82
C LEU A 19 1.90 1.91 8.75
N ASP A 20 2.40 1.77 9.98
CA ASP A 20 2.65 2.90 10.87
C ASP A 20 4.00 3.59 10.58
N ALA A 21 4.31 4.65 11.34
CA ALA A 21 5.55 5.41 11.18
C ALA A 21 6.81 4.63 11.58
N GLN A 22 6.66 3.47 12.23
CA GLN A 22 7.75 2.56 12.58
C GLN A 22 7.87 1.41 11.55
N GLY A 23 7.09 1.46 10.46
CA GLY A 23 7.09 0.45 9.40
C GLY A 23 6.39 -0.86 9.80
N GLN A 24 5.58 -0.87 10.85
CA GLN A 24 4.84 -2.06 11.29
C GLN A 24 3.44 -2.10 10.65
N LEU A 25 2.89 -3.31 10.46
CA LEU A 25 1.55 -3.49 9.88
C LEU A 25 0.47 -2.92 10.78
N GLN A 26 -0.45 -2.14 10.19
CA GLN A 26 -1.64 -1.66 10.86
C GLN A 26 -2.73 -2.74 10.93
N PRO A 27 -3.56 -2.73 11.99
CA PRO A 27 -4.79 -3.52 12.02
C PRO A 27 -5.76 -3.12 10.91
N MET A 28 -6.67 -4.04 10.57
CA MET A 28 -7.71 -3.79 9.57
C MET A 28 -8.58 -2.58 9.95
N GLY A 29 -8.76 -1.67 8.99
CA GLY A 29 -9.59 -0.47 9.15
C GLY A 29 -8.91 0.72 9.83
N VAL A 30 -7.67 0.55 10.32
CA VAL A 30 -6.87 1.64 10.87
C VAL A 30 -6.09 2.31 9.74
N ALA A 31 -6.10 3.63 9.72
CA ALA A 31 -5.36 4.41 8.72
C ALA A 31 -3.84 4.30 8.92
N GLY A 32 -3.09 4.32 7.83
CA GLY A 32 -1.64 4.28 7.82
C GLY A 32 -1.09 4.56 6.42
N GLU A 33 0.23 4.48 6.27
CA GLU A 33 0.91 4.71 5.00
C GLU A 33 0.82 3.48 4.09
N LEU A 34 0.33 3.69 2.87
CA LEU A 34 0.25 2.63 1.86
C LEU A 34 1.61 2.39 1.21
N HIS A 35 2.17 1.20 1.43
CA HIS A 35 3.38 0.72 0.81
C HIS A 35 3.06 -0.30 -0.29
N ILE A 36 3.78 -0.22 -1.41
CA ILE A 36 3.63 -1.12 -2.57
C ILE A 36 4.90 -1.97 -2.70
N GLY A 37 4.71 -3.28 -2.81
CA GLY A 37 5.79 -4.25 -3.04
C GLY A 37 5.50 -5.19 -4.22
N GLY A 38 6.51 -5.96 -4.61
CA GLY A 38 6.40 -6.97 -5.68
C GLY A 38 6.96 -6.50 -7.02
N ILE A 39 6.59 -7.20 -8.09
CA ILE A 39 7.26 -7.09 -9.40
C ILE A 39 7.05 -5.74 -10.11
N GLY A 40 6.07 -4.94 -9.66
CA GLY A 40 5.73 -3.65 -10.25
C GLY A 40 6.52 -2.46 -9.68
N VAL A 41 7.39 -2.69 -8.70
CA VAL A 41 8.24 -1.63 -8.14
C VAL A 41 9.34 -1.27 -9.14
N ALA A 42 9.50 0.03 -9.42
CA ALA A 42 10.51 0.52 -10.34
C ALA A 42 11.94 0.26 -9.84
N ARG A 43 12.92 0.31 -10.76
CA ARG A 43 14.36 0.20 -10.41
C ARG A 43 14.89 1.37 -9.57
N GLY A 44 14.12 2.44 -9.45
CA GLY A 44 14.51 3.69 -8.82
C GLY A 44 14.40 4.86 -9.79
N TYR A 45 14.85 6.01 -9.33
CA TYR A 45 14.93 7.21 -10.13
C TYR A 45 16.27 7.25 -10.87
N LEU A 46 16.25 7.72 -12.12
CA LEU A 46 17.49 8.03 -12.83
C LEU A 46 18.07 9.32 -12.24
N ASN A 47 19.37 9.33 -11.96
CA ASN A 47 20.11 10.48 -11.48
C ASN A 47 20.52 11.40 -12.63
#